data_AF-A0A644YCP8-F1
#
_entry.id   AF-A0A644YCP8-F1
#
_cell.length_a   1.000
_cell.length_b   1.000
_cell.length_c   1.000
_cell.angle_alpha   90.00
_cell.angle_beta   90.00
_cell.angle_gamma   90.00
#
_symmetry.space_group_name_H-M   'P 1'
#
loop_
_entity.id
_entity.type
_entity.pdbx_description
1 polymer ?
#
loop_
_entity_poly.entity_id
_entity_poly.type
_entity_poly.pdbx_seq_one_letter_code
_entity_poly.pdbx_strand_id
1 'polypeptide(L)'
;MEKIGVERSKEKINEADLVLLMLDSSRELDEEDKEIISHIKDKKYIVLLNKSDLDGKINKDDLKELNSKYMINISVKNGEGINEVKTTIKELFFKGEINANNIIITNTRHKEALFRAKESIVSAIDVLNNTFAIDLASIDIRNAWSYLGEITGDSLEENIIDKIFKEFCLGK
;
A
#
# COMPACT_ATOMS: atom_id res chain seq x y z
N MET A 1 -28.52 -13.01 -5.67
CA MET A 1 -27.27 -12.72 -6.41
C MET A 1 -26.46 -11.58 -5.78
N GLU A 2 -27.03 -10.75 -4.89
CA GLU A 2 -26.28 -9.71 -4.15
C GLU A 2 -25.38 -10.23 -3.01
N LYS A 3 -25.77 -11.29 -2.27
CA LYS A 3 -24.99 -11.80 -1.12
C LYS A 3 -23.53 -12.18 -1.44
N ILE A 4 -23.26 -12.73 -2.62
CA ILE A 4 -21.90 -13.12 -3.05
C ILE A 4 -21.00 -11.89 -3.24
N GLY A 5 -21.58 -10.76 -3.68
CA GLY A 5 -20.84 -9.51 -3.85
C GLY A 5 -20.41 -8.90 -2.52
N VAL A 6 -21.29 -8.96 -1.51
CA VAL A 6 -21.01 -8.46 -0.16
C VAL A 6 -19.93 -9.31 0.52
N GLU A 7 -20.03 -10.63 0.42
CA GLU A 7 -19.09 -11.56 1.06
C GLU A 7 -17.66 -11.41 0.49
N ARG A 8 -17.55 -11.29 -0.85
CA ARG A 8 -16.28 -11.00 -1.52
C ARG A 8 -15.73 -9.62 -1.15
N SER A 9 -16.60 -8.64 -0.90
CA SER A 9 -16.19 -7.31 -0.46
C SER A 9 -15.64 -7.34 0.97
N LYS A 10 -16.24 -8.13 1.87
CA LYS A 10 -15.75 -8.36 3.23
C LYS A 10 -14.37 -9.03 3.26
N GLU A 11 -14.14 -10.02 2.40
CA GLU A 11 -12.82 -10.63 2.25
C GLU A 11 -11.77 -9.59 1.81
N LYS A 12 -12.10 -8.76 0.81
CA LYS A 12 -11.17 -7.73 0.32
C LYS A 12 -10.93 -6.58 1.29
N ILE A 13 -11.90 -6.25 2.15
CA ILE A 13 -11.71 -5.29 3.26
C ILE A 13 -10.57 -5.74 4.18
N ASN A 14 -10.40 -7.05 4.40
CA ASN A 14 -9.34 -7.54 5.28
C ASN A 14 -7.93 -7.39 4.69
N GLU A 15 -7.80 -7.50 3.37
CA GLU A 15 -6.55 -7.37 2.62
C GLU A 15 -6.20 -5.90 2.29
N ALA A 16 -7.15 -4.97 2.38
CA ALA A 16 -6.99 -3.60 1.90
C ALA A 16 -6.12 -2.73 2.82
N ASP A 17 -5.21 -1.96 2.22
CA ASP A 17 -4.42 -0.92 2.90
C ASP A 17 -5.25 0.32 3.26
N LEU A 18 -6.33 0.59 2.51
CA LEU A 18 -7.31 1.64 2.73
C LEU A 18 -8.67 1.22 2.20
N VAL A 19 -9.72 1.42 2.99
CA VAL A 19 -11.11 1.23 2.58
C VAL A 19 -11.76 2.57 2.27
N LEU A 20 -12.34 2.71 1.07
CA LEU A 20 -13.21 3.83 0.73
C LEU A 20 -14.67 3.37 0.81
N LEU A 21 -15.35 3.73 1.89
CA LEU A 21 -16.76 3.40 2.08
C LEU A 21 -17.63 4.52 1.52
N MET A 22 -18.40 4.26 0.47
CA MET A 22 -19.32 5.24 -0.11
C MET A 22 -20.75 4.99 0.39
N LEU A 23 -21.32 5.98 1.08
CA LEU A 23 -22.68 5.95 1.60
C LEU A 23 -23.52 7.02 0.88
N ASP A 24 -24.76 6.71 0.58
CA ASP A 24 -25.70 7.69 0.02
C ASP A 24 -26.30 8.54 1.14
N SER A 25 -25.92 9.82 1.22
CA SER A 25 -26.41 10.72 2.26
C SER A 25 -27.89 11.05 2.16
N SER A 26 -28.53 10.82 1.01
CA SER A 26 -29.94 11.16 0.76
C SER A 26 -30.95 10.12 1.27
N ARG A 27 -30.46 9.00 1.82
CA ARG A 27 -31.28 7.94 2.42
C ARG A 27 -30.81 7.58 3.82
N GLU A 28 -31.66 6.89 4.56
CA GLU A 28 -31.27 6.25 5.82
C GLU A 28 -30.35 5.06 5.53
N LEU A 29 -29.46 4.75 6.47
CA LEU A 29 -28.59 3.58 6.39
C LEU A 29 -29.41 2.32 6.57
N ASP A 30 -29.18 1.35 5.69
CA ASP A 30 -29.76 0.01 5.84
C ASP A 30 -28.87 -0.87 6.72
N GLU A 31 -29.31 -2.11 6.96
CA GLU A 31 -28.56 -3.05 7.79
C GLU A 31 -27.23 -3.49 7.15
N GLU A 32 -27.10 -3.45 5.82
CA GLU A 32 -25.86 -3.79 5.13
C GLU A 32 -24.82 -2.68 5.30
N ASP A 33 -25.24 -1.41 5.20
CA ASP A 33 -24.39 -0.25 5.48
C ASP A 33 -23.83 -0.32 6.91
N LYS A 34 -24.69 -0.58 7.89
CA LYS A 34 -24.29 -0.72 9.31
C LYS A 34 -23.34 -1.90 9.52
N GLU A 35 -23.60 -3.02 8.85
CA GLU A 35 -22.72 -4.18 8.90
C GLU A 35 -21.32 -3.83 8.36
N ILE A 36 -21.22 -3.17 7.20
CA ILE A 36 -19.92 -2.76 6.63
C ILE A 36 -19.22 -1.75 7.54
N ILE A 37 -19.95 -0.77 8.08
CA ILE A 37 -19.42 0.20 9.05
C ILE A 37 -18.76 -0.52 10.22
N SER A 38 -19.39 -1.56 10.77
CA SER A 38 -18.83 -2.34 11.88
C SER A 38 -17.53 -3.07 11.52
N HIS A 39 -17.41 -3.56 10.27
CA HIS A 39 -16.22 -4.29 9.80
C HIS A 39 -15.01 -3.39 9.52
N ILE A 40 -15.22 -2.11 9.22
CA ILE A 40 -14.13 -1.20 8.83
C ILE A 40 -13.52 -0.40 9.99
N LYS A 41 -14.14 -0.41 11.20
CA LYS A 41 -13.73 0.46 12.31
C LYS A 41 -12.26 0.32 12.71
N ASP A 42 -11.74 -0.91 12.67
CA ASP A 42 -10.35 -1.22 13.03
C ASP A 42 -9.37 -1.17 11.84
N LYS A 43 -9.83 -0.68 10.68
CA LYS A 43 -9.03 -0.55 9.46
C LYS A 43 -8.72 0.93 9.18
N LYS A 44 -7.79 1.18 8.26
CA LYS A 44 -7.66 2.51 7.66
C LYS A 44 -8.82 2.71 6.70
N TYR A 45 -9.64 3.75 6.93
CA TYR A 45 -10.80 4.02 6.11
C TYR A 45 -10.99 5.52 5.83
N ILE A 46 -11.75 5.82 4.78
CA ILE A 46 -12.40 7.10 4.54
C ILE A 46 -13.86 6.81 4.18
N VAL A 47 -14.79 7.48 4.85
CA VAL A 47 -16.22 7.42 4.54
C VAL A 47 -16.59 8.60 3.65
N LEU A 48 -17.20 8.29 2.52
CA LEU A 48 -17.65 9.24 1.51
C LEU A 48 -19.17 9.33 1.57
N LEU A 49 -19.69 10.42 2.15
CA LEU A 49 -21.11 10.73 2.21
C LEU A 49 -21.51 11.36 0.87
N ASN A 50 -21.87 10.52 -0.09
CA ASN A 50 -22.18 10.88 -1.46
C ASN A 50 -23.62 11.43 -1.60
N LYS A 51 -23.87 12.22 -2.64
CA LYS A 51 -25.10 12.97 -2.90
C LYS A 51 -25.35 14.08 -1.87
N SER A 52 -24.27 14.75 -1.45
CA SER A 52 -24.35 15.93 -0.58
C SER A 52 -25.09 17.12 -1.20
N ASP A 53 -25.41 17.07 -2.50
CA ASP A 53 -26.30 18.00 -3.19
C ASP A 53 -27.79 17.80 -2.84
N LEU A 54 -28.15 16.71 -2.15
CA LEU A 54 -29.50 16.39 -1.70
C LEU A 54 -29.63 16.53 -0.17
N ASP A 55 -30.88 16.54 0.32
CA ASP A 55 -31.16 16.58 1.76
C ASP A 55 -30.62 15.33 2.47
N GLY A 56 -29.79 15.54 3.49
CA GLY A 56 -29.19 14.49 4.28
C GLY A 56 -30.22 13.76 5.16
N LYS A 57 -30.32 12.43 5.01
CA LYS A 57 -31.22 11.56 5.79
C LYS A 57 -30.49 10.57 6.71
N ILE A 58 -29.15 10.50 6.65
CA ILE A 58 -28.38 9.65 7.56
C ILE A 58 -28.46 10.19 8.98
N ASN A 59 -28.81 9.32 9.93
CA ASN A 59 -28.77 9.65 11.35
C ASN A 59 -27.30 9.71 11.82
N LYS A 60 -26.93 10.82 12.47
CA LYS A 60 -25.58 11.01 13.04
C LYS A 60 -25.23 9.96 14.09
N ASP A 61 -26.24 9.41 14.75
CA ASP A 61 -26.04 8.38 15.78
C ASP A 61 -25.47 7.08 15.21
N ASP A 62 -25.81 6.75 13.96
CA ASP A 62 -25.30 5.56 13.27
C ASP A 62 -23.82 5.68 12.88
N LEU A 63 -23.29 6.92 12.82
CA LEU A 63 -21.91 7.21 12.46
C LEU A 63 -21.03 7.58 13.66
N LYS A 64 -21.57 7.58 14.89
CA LYS A 64 -20.85 8.02 16.11
C LYS A 64 -19.56 7.27 16.39
N GLU A 65 -19.51 6.00 16.01
CA GLU A 65 -18.35 5.13 16.24
C GLU A 65 -17.24 5.37 15.21
N LEU A 66 -17.53 6.13 14.15
CA LEU A 66 -16.56 6.50 13.13
C LEU A 66 -15.95 7.86 13.45
N ASN A 67 -14.63 7.96 13.28
CA ASN A 67 -13.90 9.21 13.38
C ASN A 67 -14.34 10.20 12.28
N SER A 68 -14.93 11.33 12.70
CA SER A 68 -15.41 12.40 11.82
C SER A 68 -14.34 13.04 10.96
N LYS A 69 -13.06 12.97 11.35
CA LYS A 69 -11.94 13.43 10.52
C LYS A 69 -11.86 12.72 9.17
N TYR A 70 -12.32 11.48 9.09
CA TYR A 70 -12.25 10.65 7.88
C TYR A 70 -13.61 10.52 7.19
N MET A 71 -14.55 11.41 7.50
CA MET A 71 -15.86 11.49 6.84
C MET A 71 -15.91 12.72 5.95
N ILE A 72 -16.15 12.52 4.66
CA ILE A 72 -16.11 13.59 3.64
C ILE A 72 -17.45 13.61 2.90
N ASN A 73 -18.10 14.77 2.88
CA ASN A 73 -19.29 14.98 2.06
C ASN A 73 -18.86 15.19 0.61
N ILE A 74 -19.43 14.42 -0.30
CA ILE A 74 -19.14 14.53 -1.73
C ILE A 74 -20.42 14.57 -2.55
N SER A 75 -20.37 15.26 -3.69
CA SER A 75 -21.32 15.04 -4.77
C SER A 75 -20.53 14.55 -5.96
N VAL A 76 -20.53 13.23 -6.19
CA VAL A 76 -19.86 12.63 -7.35
C VAL A 76 -20.43 13.20 -8.65
N LYS A 77 -21.74 13.51 -8.67
CA LYS A 77 -22.42 14.12 -9.81
C LYS A 77 -21.86 15.49 -10.17
N ASN A 78 -21.57 16.33 -9.16
CA ASN A 78 -21.07 17.68 -9.36
C ASN A 78 -19.53 17.78 -9.30
N GLY A 79 -18.84 16.68 -8.95
CA GLY A 79 -17.40 16.65 -8.75
C GLY A 79 -16.92 17.32 -7.45
N GLU A 80 -17.84 17.58 -6.51
CA GLU A 80 -17.56 18.24 -5.24
C GLU A 80 -16.90 17.28 -4.24
N GLY A 81 -16.01 17.80 -3.39
CA GLY A 81 -15.32 17.03 -2.34
C GLY A 81 -14.19 16.11 -2.84
N ILE A 82 -14.02 15.91 -4.15
CA ILE A 82 -12.96 15.04 -4.70
C ILE A 82 -11.55 15.51 -4.32
N ASN A 83 -11.30 16.82 -4.28
CA ASN A 83 -10.01 17.36 -3.85
C ASN A 83 -9.73 17.12 -2.36
N GLU A 84 -10.77 17.14 -1.53
CA GLU A 84 -10.68 16.82 -0.12
C GLU A 84 -10.34 15.34 0.07
N VAL A 85 -11.02 14.43 -0.65
CA VAL A 85 -10.69 13.00 -0.67
C VAL A 85 -9.22 12.77 -1.01
N LYS A 86 -8.70 13.40 -2.07
CA LYS A 86 -7.29 13.30 -2.46
C LYS A 86 -6.35 13.77 -1.35
N THR A 87 -6.70 14.86 -0.67
CA THR A 87 -5.89 15.44 0.40
C THR A 87 -5.88 14.52 1.62
N THR A 88 -7.03 13.99 2.03
CA THR A 88 -7.16 13.06 3.15
C THR A 88 -6.43 11.74 2.90
N ILE A 89 -6.49 11.20 1.68
CA ILE A 89 -5.68 10.03 1.29
C ILE A 89 -4.19 10.34 1.44
N LYS A 90 -3.75 11.52 0.99
CA LYS A 90 -2.35 11.91 1.14
C LYS A 90 -1.94 12.00 2.61
N GLU A 91 -2.74 12.63 3.45
CA GLU A 91 -2.45 12.74 4.88
C GLU A 91 -2.41 11.38 5.60
N LEU A 92 -3.23 10.42 5.18
CA LEU A 92 -3.26 9.07 5.77
C LEU A 92 -1.99 8.27 5.47
N PHE A 93 -1.43 8.41 4.28
CA PHE A 93 -0.28 7.61 3.82
C PHE A 93 1.06 8.35 3.94
N PHE A 94 1.06 9.67 3.91
CA PHE A 94 2.26 10.50 3.83
C PHE A 94 2.47 11.36 5.08
N LYS A 95 2.22 10.80 6.28
CA LYS A 95 2.63 11.43 7.57
C LYS A 95 4.14 11.65 7.73
N GLY A 96 4.95 11.44 6.70
CA GLY A 96 6.36 11.80 6.62
C GLY A 96 6.63 12.54 5.32
N GLU A 97 7.63 13.43 5.33
CA GLU A 97 8.09 14.16 4.15
C GLU A 97 8.29 13.21 2.98
N ILE A 98 7.44 13.32 1.96
CA ILE A 98 7.73 12.77 0.65
C ILE A 98 8.87 13.61 0.10
N ASN A 99 10.10 13.25 0.43
CA ASN A 99 11.24 13.71 -0.34
C ASN A 99 11.07 13.13 -1.74
N ALA A 100 10.59 13.94 -2.67
CA ALA A 100 10.44 13.60 -4.09
C ALA A 100 11.79 13.19 -4.73
N ASN A 101 12.90 13.38 -4.01
CA ASN A 101 14.24 12.93 -4.37
C ASN A 101 14.60 11.52 -3.84
N ASN A 102 13.70 10.83 -3.14
CA ASN A 102 13.97 9.46 -2.71
C ASN A 102 13.81 8.51 -3.89
N ILE A 103 14.88 7.80 -4.23
CA ILE A 103 14.85 6.68 -5.17
C ILE A 103 13.88 5.64 -4.62
N ILE A 104 12.75 5.42 -5.29
CA ILE A 104 11.75 4.44 -4.89
C ILE A 104 12.15 3.09 -5.49
N ILE A 105 12.44 2.11 -4.64
CA ILE A 105 12.68 0.73 -5.05
C ILE A 105 11.33 0.03 -5.14
N THR A 106 10.78 -0.09 -6.35
CA THR A 106 9.47 -0.71 -6.61
C THR A 106 9.55 -2.22 -6.89
N ASN A 107 10.73 -2.72 -7.25
CA ASN A 107 10.93 -4.12 -7.58
C ASN A 107 11.37 -4.93 -6.35
N THR A 108 10.59 -5.93 -5.96
CA THR A 108 10.89 -6.84 -4.83
C THR A 108 12.26 -7.50 -4.97
N ARG A 109 12.67 -7.84 -6.20
CA ARG A 109 14.00 -8.40 -6.49
C ARG A 109 15.12 -7.43 -6.15
N HIS A 110 14.97 -6.16 -6.55
CA HIS A 110 15.97 -5.13 -6.22
C HIS A 110 16.02 -4.87 -4.71
N LYS A 111 14.87 -4.88 -4.05
CA LYS A 111 14.78 -4.77 -2.59
C LYS A 111 15.57 -5.90 -1.92
N GLU A 112 15.33 -7.15 -2.32
CA GLU A 112 16.01 -8.31 -1.74
C GLU A 112 17.53 -8.28 -1.97
N ALA A 113 17.96 -7.96 -3.19
CA ALA A 113 19.37 -7.77 -3.53
C ALA A 113 20.06 -6.72 -2.64
N LEU A 114 19.40 -5.58 -2.40
CA LEU A 114 19.91 -4.53 -1.52
C LEU A 114 19.98 -4.98 -0.05
N PHE A 115 18.99 -5.74 0.44
CA PHE A 115 19.02 -6.27 1.80
C PHE A 115 20.20 -7.23 2.00
N ARG A 116 20.38 -8.18 1.07
CA ARG A 116 21.50 -9.14 1.12
C ARG A 116 22.85 -8.44 1.01
N ALA A 117 22.97 -7.44 0.11
CA ALA A 117 24.18 -6.64 0.00
C ALA A 117 24.52 -5.92 1.32
N LYS A 118 23.51 -5.32 1.96
CA LYS A 118 23.67 -4.67 3.27
C LYS A 118 24.13 -5.67 4.34
N GLU A 119 23.50 -6.84 4.43
CA GLU A 119 23.88 -7.87 5.40
C GLU A 119 25.34 -8.31 5.23
N SER A 120 25.78 -8.55 4.00
CA SER A 120 27.18 -8.89 3.73
C SER A 120 28.14 -7.74 4.07
N ILE A 121 27.80 -6.48 3.78
CA ILE A 121 28.64 -5.33 4.18
C ILE A 121 28.78 -5.25 5.70
N VAL A 122 27.68 -5.45 6.44
CA VAL A 122 27.70 -5.44 7.92
C VAL A 122 28.58 -6.58 8.44
N SER A 123 28.44 -7.78 7.89
CA SER A 123 29.31 -8.93 8.23
C SER A 123 30.79 -8.61 8.00
N ALA A 124 31.14 -8.03 6.85
CA ALA A 124 32.52 -7.65 6.55
C ALA A 124 33.08 -6.64 7.57
N ILE A 125 32.28 -5.64 7.94
CA ILE A 125 32.66 -4.64 8.96
C ILE A 125 32.89 -5.32 10.32
N ASP A 126 32.00 -6.22 10.73
CA ASP A 126 32.11 -6.94 11.99
C ASP A 126 33.35 -7.84 12.03
N VAL A 127 33.67 -8.53 10.92
CA VAL A 127 34.87 -9.36 10.79
C VAL A 127 36.14 -8.51 10.93
N LEU A 128 36.20 -7.36 10.24
CA LEU A 128 37.35 -6.46 10.31
C LEU A 128 37.56 -5.90 11.72
N ASN A 129 36.48 -5.55 12.41
CA ASN A 129 36.54 -5.00 13.76
C ASN A 129 36.95 -6.04 14.82
N ASN A 130 36.53 -7.30 14.67
CA ASN A 130 36.73 -8.32 15.71
C ASN A 130 37.94 -9.24 15.49
N THR A 131 38.35 -9.45 14.25
CA THR A 131 39.37 -10.46 13.91
C THR A 131 40.51 -9.92 13.05
N PHE A 132 40.36 -8.72 12.46
CA PHE A 132 41.28 -8.15 11.47
C PHE A 132 41.58 -9.10 10.28
N ALA A 133 40.76 -10.13 10.07
CA ALA A 133 40.95 -11.12 9.02
C ALA A 133 40.43 -10.57 7.67
N ILE A 134 41.32 -9.88 6.96
CA ILE A 134 41.03 -9.25 5.66
C ILE A 134 40.52 -10.28 4.64
N ASP A 135 41.07 -11.49 4.65
CA ASP A 135 40.66 -12.55 3.73
C ASP A 135 39.20 -12.96 3.93
N LEU A 136 38.72 -13.04 5.18
CA LEU A 136 37.33 -13.37 5.49
C LEU A 136 36.40 -12.22 5.11
N ALA A 137 36.78 -10.98 5.43
CA ALA A 137 36.01 -9.80 5.05
C ALA A 137 35.90 -9.64 3.52
N SER A 138 36.91 -10.07 2.76
CA SER A 138 36.91 -9.99 1.30
C SER A 138 35.81 -10.84 0.65
N ILE A 139 35.44 -11.96 1.28
CA ILE A 139 34.37 -12.86 0.82
C ILE A 139 33.04 -12.12 0.90
N ASP A 140 32.77 -11.49 2.04
CA ASP A 140 31.53 -10.74 2.28
C ASP A 140 31.41 -9.50 1.39
N ILE A 141 32.51 -8.78 1.16
CA ILE A 141 32.53 -7.64 0.21
C ILE A 141 32.24 -8.12 -1.22
N ARG A 142 32.79 -9.27 -1.63
CA ARG A 142 32.52 -9.85 -2.96
C ARG A 142 31.06 -10.28 -3.11
N ASN A 143 30.47 -10.84 -2.06
CA ASN A 143 29.04 -11.18 -2.03
C ASN A 143 28.17 -9.94 -2.17
N ALA A 144 28.48 -8.88 -1.42
CA ALA A 144 27.78 -7.61 -1.53
C ALA A 144 27.85 -7.03 -2.95
N TRP A 145 29.03 -7.07 -3.57
CA TRP A 145 29.22 -6.66 -4.97
C TRP A 145 28.36 -7.47 -5.94
N SER A 146 28.31 -8.79 -5.76
CA SER A 146 27.48 -9.68 -6.60
C SER A 146 25.99 -9.35 -6.47
N TYR A 147 25.48 -9.19 -5.24
CA TYR A 147 24.07 -8.85 -5.04
C TYR A 147 23.71 -7.48 -5.63
N LEU A 148 24.61 -6.50 -5.55
CA LEU A 148 24.40 -5.21 -6.24
C LEU A 148 24.43 -5.36 -7.76
N GLY A 149 25.30 -6.24 -8.29
CA GLY A 149 25.36 -6.59 -9.71
C GLY A 149 24.06 -7.22 -10.24
N GLU A 150 23.27 -7.89 -9.40
CA GLU A 150 21.96 -8.41 -9.81
C GLU A 150 21.01 -7.26 -10.19
N ILE A 151 21.17 -6.09 -9.57
CA ILE A 151 20.32 -4.92 -9.82
C ILE A 151 20.65 -4.31 -11.18
N THR A 152 21.93 -4.22 -11.54
CA THR A 152 22.40 -3.69 -12.83
C THR A 152 22.31 -4.72 -13.97
N GLY A 153 22.18 -6.01 -13.64
CA GLY A 153 22.19 -7.10 -14.60
C GLY A 153 23.58 -7.64 -14.92
N ASP A 154 24.62 -7.20 -14.20
CA ASP A 154 26.00 -7.63 -14.43
C ASP A 154 26.30 -9.05 -13.91
N SER A 155 25.45 -9.59 -13.02
CA SER A 155 25.61 -10.93 -12.43
C SER A 155 24.57 -11.94 -12.89
N LEU A 156 24.01 -11.77 -14.09
CA LEU A 156 22.93 -12.62 -14.62
C LEU A 156 23.42 -14.05 -14.92
N GLU A 157 23.11 -15.00 -14.02
CA GLU A 157 22.89 -16.39 -14.44
C GLU A 157 21.58 -16.45 -15.26
N GLU A 158 21.59 -17.23 -16.35
CA GLU A 158 20.64 -17.28 -17.48
C GLU A 158 19.12 -17.36 -17.14
N ASN A 159 18.74 -17.56 -15.88
CA ASN A 159 17.36 -17.83 -15.46
C ASN A 159 16.43 -16.60 -15.35
N ILE A 160 16.93 -15.37 -15.44
CA ILE A 160 16.08 -14.16 -15.37
C ILE A 160 15.38 -13.86 -16.70
N ILE A 161 16.00 -14.20 -17.84
CA ILE A 161 15.41 -13.98 -19.17
C ILE A 161 14.10 -14.78 -19.30
N ASP A 162 14.12 -16.05 -18.93
CA ASP A 162 12.95 -16.93 -19.01
C ASP A 162 11.80 -16.51 -18.08
N LYS A 163 12.10 -15.86 -16.94
CA LYS A 163 11.08 -15.33 -16.03
C LYS A 163 10.49 -14.02 -16.53
N ILE A 164 11.30 -13.13 -17.10
CA ILE A 164 10.83 -11.89 -17.72
C ILE A 164 9.87 -12.25 -18.87
N PHE A 165 10.22 -13.18 -19.75
CA PHE A 165 9.33 -13.62 -20.83
C PHE A 165 8.08 -14.38 -20.38
N LYS A 166 8.03 -14.84 -19.12
CA LYS A 166 6.85 -15.49 -18.53
C LYS A 166 5.81 -14.51 -18.01
N GLU A 167 6.23 -13.34 -17.53
CA GLU A 167 5.32 -12.29 -17.00
C GLU A 167 4.86 -11.29 -18.08
N PHE A 168 5.56 -11.21 -19.21
CA PHE A 168 5.05 -10.50 -20.37
C PHE A 168 4.11 -11.41 -21.18
N CYS A 169 2.82 -11.07 -21.24
CA CYS A 169 1.96 -11.59 -22.29
C CYS A 169 2.53 -11.17 -23.65
N LEU A 170 3.21 -12.07 -24.35
CA LEU A 170 3.50 -11.93 -25.77
C LEU A 170 2.17 -12.01 -26.54
N GLY A 171 1.52 -10.86 -26.75
CA GLY A 171 0.31 -10.82 -27.56
C GLY A 171 -0.56 -9.57 -27.47
N LYS A 172 -0.04 -8.41 -27.89
CA LYS A 172 -0.66 -7.50 -28.88
C LYS A 172 0.25 -6.32 -29.21
#